data_AF-A0A660S3S1-F1
#
_entry.id   AF-A0A660S3S1-F1
#
_cell.length_a   1.000
_cell.length_b   1.000
_cell.length_c   1.000
_cell.angle_alpha   90.00
_cell.angle_beta   90.00
_cell.angle_gamma   90.00
#
_symmetry.space_group_name_H-M   'P 1'
#
loop_
_entity.id
_entity.type
_entity.pdbx_description
1 polymer ?
#
loop_
_entity_poly.entity_id
_entity_poly.type
_entity_poly.pdbx_seq_one_letter_code
_entity_poly.pdbx_strand_id
1 'polypeptide(L)'
;MRNILGVLEFVKKEDPFGVTLDDPLYFMTWEEALSTGLLREEYVQKVKKGEEKWEYFPYTPENVIERMKEYMEFAWNKANDCRGLSAWRSLQHYRNWFYMFGDEDMDMLVEEMKNYEYYGKPWLAIICEILNIDWGKLDDGYWGNSEDTLERVSKEWKWKIVNEYGKRIPFIQIKRKIKELMKNEK
;
A
#
# COMPACT_ATOMS: atom_id res chain seq x y z
N MET A 1 9.91 9.37 8.28
CA MET A 1 9.54 7.98 8.59
C MET A 1 9.10 7.90 10.04
N ARG A 2 7.96 7.26 10.32
CA ARG A 2 7.49 6.95 11.68
C ARG A 2 8.37 5.87 12.30
N ASN A 3 8.36 5.75 13.63
CA ASN A 3 8.90 4.58 14.31
C ASN A 3 8.16 3.30 13.87
N ILE A 4 8.88 2.25 13.48
CA ILE A 4 8.30 1.03 12.88
C ILE A 4 7.42 0.23 13.84
N LEU A 5 7.73 0.21 15.14
CA LEU A 5 6.86 -0.41 16.15
C LEU A 5 5.57 0.39 16.32
N GLY A 6 5.65 1.73 16.24
CA GLY A 6 4.45 2.60 16.19
C GLY A 6 3.59 2.36 14.95
N VAL A 7 4.21 2.08 13.79
CA VAL A 7 3.48 1.66 12.59
C VAL A 7 2.79 0.32 12.82
N LEU A 8 3.46 -0.67 13.42
CA LEU A 8 2.85 -1.96 13.71
C LEU A 8 1.60 -1.83 14.61
N GLU A 9 1.63 -0.97 15.62
CA GLU A 9 0.45 -0.73 16.47
C GLU A 9 -0.69 -0.07 15.71
N PHE A 10 -0.39 0.84 14.76
CA PHE A 10 -1.39 1.35 13.83
C PHE A 10 -2.00 0.23 12.97
N VAL A 11 -1.17 -0.63 12.37
CA VAL A 11 -1.64 -1.74 11.54
C VAL A 11 -2.52 -2.70 12.34
N LYS A 12 -2.12 -3.08 13.55
CA LYS A 12 -2.94 -3.95 14.44
C LYS A 12 -4.32 -3.36 14.71
N LYS A 13 -4.41 -2.04 14.86
CA LYS A 13 -5.68 -1.35 15.11
C LYS A 13 -6.57 -1.32 13.87
N GLU A 14 -5.99 -1.06 12.70
CA GLU A 14 -6.74 -0.92 11.44
C GLU A 14 -7.04 -2.27 10.76
N ASP A 15 -6.28 -3.32 11.08
CA ASP A 15 -6.43 -4.68 10.57
C ASP A 15 -6.58 -5.70 11.71
N PRO A 16 -7.81 -5.84 12.26
CA PRO A 16 -8.07 -6.73 13.39
C PRO A 16 -7.90 -8.22 13.04
N PHE A 17 -7.82 -8.57 11.75
CA PHE A 17 -7.59 -9.94 11.29
C PHE A 17 -6.12 -10.25 11.05
N GLY A 18 -5.25 -9.24 11.12
CA GLY A 18 -3.81 -9.36 11.03
C GLY A 18 -3.31 -9.82 9.66
N VAL A 19 -4.03 -9.51 8.59
CA VAL A 19 -3.72 -9.94 7.22
C VAL A 19 -2.55 -9.16 6.61
N THR A 20 -2.29 -7.96 7.13
CA THR A 20 -1.29 -6.99 6.65
C THR A 20 -0.23 -6.68 7.72
N LEU A 21 -0.18 -7.46 8.80
CA LEU A 21 0.83 -7.32 9.86
C LEU A 21 2.26 -7.54 9.35
N ASP A 22 2.40 -8.24 8.23
CA ASP A 22 3.67 -8.45 7.56
C ASP A 22 4.23 -7.16 6.97
N ASP A 23 3.39 -6.17 6.60
CA ASP A 23 3.84 -4.91 6.00
C ASP A 23 4.95 -4.22 6.80
N PRO A 24 4.79 -3.92 8.11
CA PRO A 24 5.89 -3.38 8.90
C PRO A 24 6.96 -4.42 9.23
N LEU A 25 6.62 -5.72 9.34
CA LEU A 25 7.59 -6.77 9.66
C LEU A 25 8.67 -6.94 8.58
N TYR A 26 8.35 -6.73 7.30
CA TYR A 26 9.32 -6.76 6.19
C TYR A 26 10.48 -5.77 6.39
N PHE A 27 10.28 -4.74 7.20
CA PHE A 27 11.27 -3.69 7.43
C PHE A 27 11.92 -3.75 8.82
N MET A 28 11.56 -4.75 9.65
CA MET A 28 12.09 -4.89 11.01
C MET A 28 13.39 -5.68 11.03
N THR A 29 14.35 -5.24 11.84
CA THR A 29 15.49 -6.10 12.18
C THR A 29 15.01 -7.35 12.92
N TRP A 30 15.89 -8.35 13.05
CA TRP A 30 15.58 -9.55 13.79
C TRP A 30 15.17 -9.25 15.24
N GLU A 31 15.88 -8.36 15.92
CA GLU A 31 15.61 -7.96 17.29
C GLU A 31 14.26 -7.26 17.42
N GLU A 32 13.94 -6.34 16.51
CA GLU A 32 12.66 -5.65 16.47
C GLU A 32 11.51 -6.64 16.24
N ALA A 33 11.62 -7.49 15.22
CA ALA A 33 10.59 -8.49 14.89
C ALA A 33 10.37 -9.48 16.04
N LEU A 34 11.44 -9.95 16.68
CA LEU A 34 11.36 -10.83 17.84
C LEU A 34 10.66 -10.16 19.03
N SER A 35 10.91 -8.86 19.26
CA SER A 35 10.29 -8.10 20.35
C SER A 35 8.77 -7.96 20.22
N THR A 36 8.23 -8.09 19.01
CA THR A 36 6.79 -7.98 18.75
C THR A 36 5.98 -9.15 19.30
N GLY A 37 6.62 -10.31 19.52
CA GLY A 37 5.94 -11.57 19.87
C GLY A 37 5.04 -12.16 18.77
N LEU A 38 5.10 -11.64 17.53
CA LEU A 38 4.27 -12.11 16.41
C LEU A 38 4.85 -13.34 15.69
N LEU A 39 6.16 -13.56 15.81
CA LEU A 39 6.83 -14.68 15.15
C LEU A 39 6.48 -15.99 15.85
N ARG A 40 6.20 -17.03 15.06
CA ARG A 40 5.94 -18.37 15.59
C ARG A 40 7.21 -18.93 16.24
N GLU A 41 7.08 -19.51 17.42
CA GLU A 41 8.22 -20.08 18.17
C GLU A 41 9.03 -21.07 17.33
N GLU A 42 8.37 -21.93 16.55
CA GLU A 42 9.06 -22.87 15.65
C GLU A 42 9.98 -22.16 14.65
N TYR A 43 9.51 -21.07 14.04
CA TYR A 43 10.29 -20.27 13.10
C TYR A 43 11.46 -19.58 13.81
N VAL A 44 11.22 -19.05 15.03
CA VAL A 44 12.29 -18.44 15.85
C VAL A 44 13.41 -19.42 16.14
N GLN A 45 13.07 -20.68 16.44
CA GLN A 45 14.07 -21.72 16.68
C GLN A 45 14.84 -22.09 15.42
N LYS A 46 14.19 -22.16 14.26
CA LYS A 46 14.86 -22.42 12.97
C LYS A 46 15.87 -21.33 12.61
N VAL A 47 15.49 -20.06 12.78
CA VAL A 47 16.41 -18.92 12.56
C VAL A 47 17.60 -18.97 13.51
N LYS A 48 17.38 -19.22 14.81
CA LYS A 48 18.46 -19.33 15.80
C LYS A 48 19.44 -20.48 15.54
N LYS A 49 18.96 -21.58 14.94
CA LYS A 49 19.79 -22.73 14.54
C LYS A 49 20.49 -22.52 13.19
N GLY A 50 20.18 -21.45 12.46
CA GLY A 50 20.69 -21.18 11.12
C GLY A 50 20.05 -22.04 10.03
N GLU A 51 18.92 -22.68 10.31
CA GLU A 51 18.14 -23.48 9.33
C GLU A 51 17.33 -22.56 8.41
N GLU A 52 16.94 -21.39 8.90
CA GLU A 52 16.29 -20.33 8.14
C GLU A 52 17.00 -18.98 8.38
N LYS A 53 16.82 -18.04 7.45
CA LYS A 53 17.39 -16.70 7.56
C LYS A 53 16.27 -15.67 7.70
N TRP A 54 16.40 -14.77 8.68
CA TRP A 54 15.54 -13.59 8.74
C TRP A 54 15.98 -12.62 7.64
N GLU A 55 15.10 -12.42 6.67
CA GLU A 55 15.31 -11.45 5.60
C GLU A 55 14.43 -10.23 5.85
N TYR A 56 15.04 -9.06 5.80
CA TYR A 56 14.36 -7.79 5.96
C TYR A 56 14.98 -6.77 5.02
N PHE A 57 14.20 -5.76 4.65
CA PHE A 57 14.68 -4.60 3.94
C PHE A 57 14.98 -3.50 4.97
N PRO A 58 16.09 -2.75 4.83
CA PRO A 58 16.31 -1.56 5.63
C PRO A 58 15.09 -0.65 5.59
N TYR A 59 14.64 -0.16 6.73
CA TYR A 59 13.45 0.69 6.81
C TYR A 59 13.73 2.11 6.32
N THR A 60 13.74 2.27 5.00
CA THR A 60 14.02 3.51 4.29
C THR A 60 12.85 3.90 3.40
N PRO A 61 12.64 5.20 3.11
CA PRO A 61 11.60 5.63 2.18
C PRO A 61 11.67 4.91 0.82
N GLU A 62 12.88 4.65 0.32
CA GLU A 62 13.15 4.05 -0.98
C GLU A 62 12.66 2.61 -1.01
N ASN A 63 13.00 1.80 -0.01
CA ASN A 63 12.58 0.40 0.07
C ASN A 63 11.05 0.28 0.26
N VAL A 64 10.42 1.20 1.00
CA VAL A 64 8.96 1.25 1.11
C VAL A 64 8.33 1.57 -0.26
N ILE A 65 8.87 2.56 -0.98
CA ILE A 65 8.39 2.93 -2.32
C ILE A 65 8.61 1.80 -3.33
N GLU A 66 9.73 1.09 -3.25
CA GLU A 66 10.01 -0.09 -4.08
C GLU A 66 8.97 -1.18 -3.82
N ARG A 67 8.70 -1.49 -2.55
CA ARG A 67 7.68 -2.47 -2.17
C ARG A 67 6.29 -2.11 -2.70
N MET A 68 5.93 -0.83 -2.62
CA MET A 68 4.68 -0.31 -3.19
C MET A 68 4.61 -0.54 -4.70
N LYS A 69 5.71 -0.32 -5.43
CA LYS A 69 5.77 -0.51 -6.89
C LYS A 69 5.67 -1.99 -7.26
N GLU A 70 6.39 -2.87 -6.57
CA GLU A 70 6.36 -4.32 -6.80
C GLU A 70 4.95 -4.90 -6.62
N TYR A 71 4.22 -4.41 -5.63
CA TYR A 71 2.88 -4.90 -5.31
C TYR A 71 1.79 -4.37 -6.27
N MET A 72 2.09 -3.36 -7.09
CA MET A 72 1.09 -2.65 -7.89
C MET A 72 0.37 -3.52 -8.90
N GLU A 73 1.09 -4.39 -9.60
CA GLU A 73 0.49 -5.30 -10.58
C GLU A 73 -0.47 -6.28 -9.90
N PHE A 74 -0.08 -6.83 -8.74
CA PHE A 74 -0.94 -7.72 -7.96
C PHE A 74 -2.22 -7.00 -7.52
N ALA A 75 -2.10 -5.77 -7.00
CA ALA A 75 -3.23 -4.97 -6.54
C ALA A 75 -4.24 -4.68 -7.68
N TRP A 76 -3.75 -4.26 -8.85
CA TRP A 76 -4.59 -4.05 -10.02
C TRP A 76 -5.25 -5.34 -10.50
N ASN A 77 -4.53 -6.47 -10.50
CA ASN A 77 -5.13 -7.77 -10.84
C ASN A 77 -6.29 -8.12 -9.90
N LYS A 78 -6.21 -7.81 -8.60
CA LYS A 78 -7.33 -8.04 -7.67
C LYS A 78 -8.53 -7.13 -7.94
N ALA A 79 -8.27 -5.88 -8.32
CA ALA A 79 -9.31 -4.91 -8.65
C ALA A 79 -9.99 -5.25 -9.99
N ASN A 80 -9.22 -5.67 -11.00
CA ASN A 80 -9.72 -6.12 -12.30
C ASN A 80 -10.58 -7.38 -12.18
N ASP A 81 -10.12 -8.36 -11.41
CA ASP A 81 -10.88 -9.59 -11.11
C ASP A 81 -12.11 -9.35 -10.23
N CYS A 82 -12.38 -8.11 -9.80
CA CYS A 82 -13.53 -7.75 -8.97
C CYS A 82 -13.61 -8.55 -7.65
N ARG A 83 -12.45 -8.97 -7.13
CA ARG A 83 -12.35 -9.71 -5.86
C ARG A 83 -12.42 -8.74 -4.69
N GLY A 84 -13.65 -8.34 -4.32
CA GLY A 84 -13.93 -7.30 -3.33
C GLY A 84 -13.03 -7.29 -2.09
N LEU A 85 -12.91 -8.43 -1.40
CA LEU A 85 -12.08 -8.53 -0.19
C LEU A 85 -10.57 -8.42 -0.49
N SER A 86 -10.10 -9.03 -1.57
CA SER A 86 -8.68 -8.98 -1.95
C SER A 86 -8.27 -7.59 -2.45
N ALA A 87 -9.15 -6.92 -3.20
CA ALA A 87 -8.93 -5.56 -3.68
C ALA A 87 -8.96 -4.55 -2.52
N TRP A 88 -9.90 -4.68 -1.58
CA TRP A 88 -9.90 -3.89 -0.35
C TRP A 88 -8.62 -4.09 0.47
N ARG A 89 -8.17 -5.34 0.67
CA ARG A 89 -6.89 -5.64 1.33
C ARG A 89 -5.69 -5.04 0.60
N SER A 90 -5.72 -4.99 -0.72
CA SER A 90 -4.66 -4.36 -1.51
C SER A 90 -4.52 -2.88 -1.15
N LEU A 91 -5.63 -2.15 -0.96
CA LEU A 91 -5.57 -0.78 -0.46
C LEU A 91 -5.13 -0.69 1.01
N GLN A 92 -5.42 -1.69 1.85
CA GLN A 92 -4.90 -1.72 3.23
C GLN A 92 -3.37 -1.74 3.25
N HIS A 93 -2.73 -2.54 2.39
CA HIS A 93 -1.26 -2.53 2.27
C HIS A 93 -0.73 -1.12 1.92
N TYR A 94 -1.34 -0.45 0.94
CA TYR A 94 -0.96 0.92 0.61
C TYR A 94 -1.19 1.90 1.75
N ARG A 95 -2.29 1.77 2.51
CA ARG A 95 -2.54 2.59 3.71
C ARG A 95 -1.41 2.41 4.73
N ASN A 96 -1.00 1.18 4.98
CA ASN A 96 0.10 0.88 5.89
C ASN A 96 1.41 1.51 5.42
N TRP A 97 1.77 1.34 4.14
CA TRP A 97 3.00 1.89 3.56
C TRP A 97 3.00 3.43 3.52
N PHE A 98 1.88 4.08 3.18
CA PHE A 98 1.81 5.54 3.24
C PHE A 98 1.92 6.06 4.67
N TYR A 99 1.34 5.35 5.64
CA TYR A 99 1.45 5.72 7.05
C TYR A 99 2.90 5.68 7.56
N MET A 100 3.74 4.78 7.03
CA MET A 100 5.17 4.67 7.40
C MET A 100 5.96 5.97 7.19
N PHE A 101 5.59 6.80 6.21
CA PHE A 101 6.34 8.04 5.96
C PHE A 101 6.22 9.06 7.10
N GLY A 102 5.11 9.05 7.84
CA GLY A 102 4.89 9.94 8.98
C GLY A 102 4.64 11.39 8.58
N ASP A 103 3.89 11.59 7.50
CA ASP A 103 3.62 12.88 6.91
C ASP A 103 2.11 13.15 6.87
N GLU A 104 1.69 14.34 7.31
CA GLU A 104 0.27 14.69 7.45
C GLU A 104 -0.51 14.63 6.13
N ASP A 105 0.12 15.02 5.01
CA ASP A 105 -0.51 14.96 3.69
C ASP A 105 -0.75 13.48 3.29
N MET A 106 0.17 12.59 3.65
CA MET A 106 0.03 11.15 3.41
C MET A 106 -0.98 10.51 4.37
N ASP A 107 -1.06 10.97 5.62
CA ASP A 107 -2.10 10.53 6.56
C ASP A 107 -3.50 10.88 6.05
N MET A 108 -3.69 12.05 5.44
CA MET A 108 -4.95 12.41 4.77
C MET A 108 -5.29 11.41 3.66
N LEU A 109 -4.32 11.02 2.84
CA LEU A 109 -4.51 9.97 1.82
C LEU A 109 -4.86 8.61 2.46
N VAL A 110 -4.20 8.23 3.56
CA VAL A 110 -4.49 6.99 4.31
C VAL A 110 -5.94 6.94 4.79
N GLU A 111 -6.48 8.06 5.28
CA GLU A 111 -7.87 8.15 5.71
C GLU A 111 -8.84 8.16 4.53
N GLU A 112 -8.56 8.94 3.49
CA GLU A 112 -9.42 9.00 2.31
C GLU A 112 -9.53 7.67 1.57
N MET A 113 -8.47 6.85 1.55
CA MET A 113 -8.50 5.49 0.97
C MET A 113 -9.51 4.54 1.63
N LYS A 114 -10.08 4.88 2.80
CA LYS A 114 -11.22 4.15 3.38
C LYS A 114 -12.48 4.26 2.52
N ASN A 115 -12.59 5.30 1.69
CA ASN A 115 -13.68 5.49 0.73
C ASN A 115 -13.53 4.49 -0.43
N TYR A 116 -14.08 3.30 -0.25
CA TYR A 116 -13.89 2.17 -1.16
C TYR A 116 -15.02 2.06 -2.19
N GLU A 117 -14.72 2.43 -3.43
CA GLU A 117 -15.59 2.27 -4.59
C GLU A 117 -14.81 1.71 -5.77
N TYR A 118 -15.51 1.15 -6.75
CA TYR A 118 -14.96 0.61 -7.99
C TYR A 118 -13.80 -0.36 -7.76
N TYR A 119 -13.96 -1.23 -6.75
CA TYR A 119 -12.91 -2.15 -6.30
C TYR A 119 -11.56 -1.47 -5.99
N GLY A 120 -11.57 -0.19 -5.61
CA GLY A 120 -10.38 0.58 -5.28
C GLY A 120 -9.60 1.14 -6.47
N LYS A 121 -10.06 0.93 -7.72
CA LYS A 121 -9.37 1.41 -8.93
C LYS A 121 -9.07 2.93 -8.93
N PRO A 122 -9.95 3.84 -8.45
CA PRO A 122 -9.63 5.27 -8.36
C PRO A 122 -8.40 5.55 -7.49
N TRP A 123 -8.30 4.90 -6.32
CA TRP A 123 -7.16 5.06 -5.43
C TRP A 123 -5.91 4.43 -6.02
N LEU A 124 -5.99 3.24 -6.61
CA LEU A 124 -4.85 2.62 -7.29
C LEU A 124 -4.30 3.50 -8.42
N ALA A 125 -5.16 4.16 -9.19
CA ALA A 125 -4.75 5.12 -10.20
C ALA A 125 -4.03 6.34 -9.58
N ILE A 126 -4.57 6.91 -8.49
CA ILE A 126 -3.91 8.01 -7.76
C ILE A 126 -2.53 7.60 -7.24
N ILE A 127 -2.42 6.40 -6.68
CA ILE A 127 -1.15 5.87 -6.18
C ILE A 127 -0.17 5.69 -7.33
N CYS A 128 -0.62 5.14 -8.47
CA CYS A 128 0.21 5.05 -9.66
C CYS A 128 0.69 6.42 -10.12
N GLU A 129 -0.17 7.44 -10.10
CA GLU A 129 0.23 8.80 -10.44
C GLU A 129 1.27 9.39 -9.46
N ILE A 130 1.14 9.10 -8.16
CA ILE A 130 2.12 9.48 -7.12
C ILE A 130 3.46 8.78 -7.37
N LEU A 131 3.42 7.48 -7.69
CA LEU A 131 4.60 6.62 -7.89
C LEU A 131 5.17 6.68 -9.32
N ASN A 132 4.56 7.46 -10.21
CA ASN A 132 4.91 7.59 -11.62
C ASN A 132 4.85 6.25 -12.40
N ILE A 133 3.76 5.49 -12.18
CA ILE A 133 3.41 4.25 -12.89
C ILE A 133 2.29 4.56 -13.89
N ASP A 134 2.41 4.03 -15.11
CA ASP A 134 1.35 4.11 -16.13
C ASP A 134 0.24 3.09 -15.85
N TRP A 135 -0.72 3.47 -15.00
CA TRP A 135 -1.84 2.62 -14.63
C TRP A 135 -2.76 2.24 -15.80
N GLY A 136 -2.72 2.99 -16.91
CA GLY A 136 -3.50 2.68 -18.10
C GLY A 136 -3.09 1.35 -18.74
N LYS A 137 -1.89 0.84 -18.44
CA LYS A 137 -1.41 -0.50 -18.84
C LYS A 137 -1.87 -1.61 -17.91
N LEU A 138 -2.28 -1.27 -16.69
CA LEU A 138 -2.74 -2.21 -15.67
C LEU A 138 -4.27 -2.31 -15.62
N ASP A 139 -4.97 -1.28 -16.10
CA ASP A 139 -6.42 -1.22 -16.15
C ASP A 139 -7.01 -2.02 -17.32
N ASP A 140 -7.96 -2.90 -17.02
CA ASP A 140 -8.72 -3.67 -18.01
C ASP A 140 -9.79 -2.83 -18.75
N GLY A 141 -10.07 -1.63 -18.25
CA GLY A 141 -11.06 -0.70 -18.80
C GLY A 141 -12.49 -0.91 -18.29
N TYR A 142 -12.73 -1.84 -17.37
CA TYR A 142 -14.04 -2.14 -16.79
C TYR A 142 -14.15 -1.63 -15.37
N TRP A 143 -15.06 -0.70 -15.10
CA TRP A 143 -15.22 -0.11 -13.76
C TRP A 143 -16.68 -0.26 -13.32
N GLY A 144 -16.87 -0.72 -12.09
CA GLY A 144 -18.17 -0.98 -11.49
C GLY A 144 -18.00 -1.26 -9.99
N ASN A 145 -19.07 -1.14 -9.21
CA ASN A 145 -19.05 -1.38 -7.76
C ASN A 145 -19.38 -2.83 -7.39
N SER A 146 -19.82 -3.61 -8.38
CA SER A 146 -20.13 -5.03 -8.29
C SER A 146 -19.89 -5.67 -9.67
N GLU A 147 -19.81 -7.00 -9.73
CA GLU A 147 -19.72 -7.75 -10.98
C GLU A 147 -20.88 -7.42 -11.94
N ASP A 148 -22.08 -7.20 -11.40
CA ASP A 148 -23.28 -6.84 -12.17
C ASP A 148 -23.28 -5.41 -12.73
N THR A 149 -22.40 -4.53 -12.23
CA THR A 149 -22.33 -3.12 -12.63
C THR A 149 -21.04 -2.79 -13.39
N LEU A 150 -20.29 -3.81 -13.81
CA LEU A 150 -19.07 -3.63 -14.60
C LEU A 150 -19.41 -3.16 -16.00
N GLU A 151 -18.98 -1.95 -16.32
CA GLU A 151 -19.10 -1.39 -17.65
C GLU A 151 -17.74 -0.96 -18.17
N ARG A 152 -17.56 -1.10 -19.47
CA ARG A 152 -16.38 -0.55 -20.13
C ARG A 152 -16.49 0.97 -20.13
N VAL A 153 -15.56 1.63 -19.46
CA VAL A 153 -15.59 3.09 -19.29
C VAL A 153 -14.57 3.79 -20.17
N SER A 154 -14.93 4.98 -20.65
CA SER A 154 -14.04 5.78 -21.50
C SER A 154 -12.84 6.31 -20.70
N LYS A 155 -11.77 6.68 -21.40
CA LYS A 155 -10.58 7.28 -20.77
C LYS A 155 -10.94 8.59 -20.06
N GLU A 156 -11.79 9.42 -20.65
CA GLU A 156 -12.24 10.69 -20.11
C GLU A 156 -13.04 10.50 -18.83
N TRP A 157 -13.90 9.49 -18.79
CA TRP A 157 -14.69 9.16 -17.61
C TRP A 157 -13.80 8.71 -16.44
N LYS A 158 -12.84 7.83 -16.72
CA LYS A 158 -11.87 7.37 -15.71
C LYS A 158 -11.08 8.55 -15.12
N TRP A 159 -10.57 9.42 -15.99
CA TRP A 159 -9.86 10.63 -15.54
C TRP A 159 -10.74 11.58 -14.75
N LYS A 160 -12.03 11.72 -15.11
CA LYS A 160 -12.97 12.51 -14.31
C LYS A 160 -13.05 11.96 -12.89
N ILE A 161 -13.23 10.66 -12.70
CA ILE A 161 -13.29 10.05 -11.36
C ILE A 161 -11.98 10.23 -10.61
N VAL A 162 -10.85 9.89 -11.23
CA VAL A 162 -9.52 10.03 -10.61
C VAL A 162 -9.28 11.47 -10.16
N ASN A 163 -9.67 12.46 -10.97
CA ASN A 163 -9.57 13.87 -10.61
C ASN A 163 -10.50 14.26 -9.45
N GLU A 164 -11.73 13.75 -9.39
CA GLU A 164 -12.64 14.02 -8.26
C GLU A 164 -12.11 13.43 -6.94
N TYR A 165 -11.51 12.24 -6.99
CA TYR A 165 -10.85 11.64 -5.83
C TYR A 165 -9.58 12.42 -5.45
N GLY A 166 -8.77 12.81 -6.44
CA GLY A 166 -7.53 13.57 -6.23
C GLY A 166 -7.75 14.94 -5.58
N LYS A 167 -8.94 15.56 -5.74
CA LYS A 167 -9.30 16.82 -5.06
C LYS A 167 -9.50 16.67 -3.54
N ARG A 168 -9.70 15.44 -3.03
CA ARG A 168 -9.92 15.18 -1.60
C ARG A 168 -8.64 15.18 -0.79
N ILE A 169 -7.50 15.14 -1.47
CA ILE A 169 -6.18 15.02 -0.87
C ILE A 169 -5.25 16.10 -1.42
N PRO A 170 -4.17 16.43 -0.71
CA PRO A 170 -3.10 17.30 -1.21
C PRO A 170 -2.20 16.57 -2.23
N PHE A 171 -2.79 16.11 -3.34
CA PHE A 171 -2.17 15.20 -4.32
C PHE A 171 -0.82 15.71 -4.86
N ILE A 172 -0.74 16.99 -5.22
CA ILE A 172 0.49 17.58 -5.79
C ILE A 172 1.61 17.60 -4.75
N GLN A 173 1.27 17.89 -3.49
CA GLN A 173 2.21 17.91 -2.38
C GLN A 173 2.74 16.51 -2.09
N ILE A 174 1.86 15.50 -2.02
CA ILE A 174 2.23 14.10 -1.82
C ILE A 174 3.18 13.63 -2.93
N LYS A 175 2.82 13.85 -4.20
CA LYS A 175 3.64 13.47 -5.35
C LYS A 175 5.00 14.15 -5.32
N ARG A 176 5.08 15.43 -4.92
CA ARG A 176 6.34 16.14 -4.76
C ARG A 176 7.19 15.55 -3.64
N LYS A 177 6.61 15.28 -2.46
CA LYS A 177 7.31 14.68 -1.32
C LYS A 177 7.88 13.30 -1.65
N ILE A 178 7.09 12.43 -2.28
CA ILE A 178 7.57 11.11 -2.74
C ILE A 178 8.75 11.26 -3.71
N LYS A 179 8.68 12.22 -4.63
CA LYS A 179 9.79 12.51 -5.55
C LYS A 179 11.04 13.04 -4.84
N GLU A 180 10.89 13.82 -3.77
CA GLU A 180 11.99 14.33 -2.97
C GLU A 180 12.66 13.22 -2.15
N LEU A 181 11.86 12.32 -1.55
CA LEU A 181 12.37 11.14 -0.85
C LEU A 181 13.24 10.30 -1.78
N MET A 182 12.73 9.98 -2.99
CA MET A 182 13.47 9.24 -4.02
C MET A 182 14.72 9.93 -4.60
N LYS A 183 14.97 11.21 -4.28
CA LYS A 183 16.07 12.01 -4.85
C LYS A 183 17.25 12.21 -3.91
N ASN A 184 17.08 11.99 -2.61
CA ASN A 184 18.11 12.26 -1.62
C ASN A 184 19.26 11.23 -1.60
N GLU A 185 19.33 10.37 -2.63
CA GLU A 185 20.48 9.54 -2.96
C GLU A 185 21.37 10.21 -4.02
N LYS A 186 22.23 11.13 -3.59
CA LYS A 186 23.51 11.41 -4.27
C LYS A 186 24.59 11.70 -3.26
#